data_AF-A0A0J7KEW2-F1
#
_entry.id   AF-A0A0J7KEW2-F1
#
_cell.length_a   1.000
_cell.length_b   1.000
_cell.length_c   1.000
_cell.angle_alpha   90.00
_cell.angle_beta   90.00
_cell.angle_gamma   90.00
#
_symmetry.space_group_name_H-M   'P 1'
#
loop_
_entity.id
_entity.type
_entity.pdbx_description
1 polymer ?
#
loop_
_entity_poly.entity_id
_entity_poly.type
_entity_poly.pdbx_seq_one_letter_code
_entity_poly.pdbx_strand_id
1 'polypeptide(L)'
;MATLLTQIEACLNSRPLYALSSNPTDLTALTPGHLLIGEPPMNIPKPFLKDHDANRLPTRWALTSAMRDHFWRRWSTEYIHHLQQLRKWTKRSTNLAVGDLVLLKNKLQPPTKWALARVTALHPGSDGLVRVVSVKTAATMLKRPISKLVPLPVEPSSSHKDND
;
A
#
# COMPACT_ATOMS: atom_id res chain seq x y z
N MET A 1 11.16 18.27 -17.65
CA MET A 1 9.74 18.16 -18.09
C MET A 1 9.31 16.71 -17.96
N ALA A 2 8.43 16.36 -17.01
CA ALA A 2 7.86 15.02 -16.95
C ALA A 2 6.60 14.99 -17.83
N THR A 3 6.60 14.19 -18.90
CA THR A 3 5.38 13.94 -19.70
C THR A 3 4.39 13.11 -18.87
N LEU A 4 3.09 13.18 -19.16
CA LEU A 4 2.06 12.40 -18.44
C LEU A 4 2.43 10.90 -18.33
N LEU A 5 3.01 10.35 -19.40
CA LEU A 5 3.47 8.96 -19.44
C LEU A 5 4.51 8.65 -18.34
N THR A 6 5.54 9.49 -18.19
CA THR A 6 6.56 9.31 -17.13
C THR A 6 5.95 9.39 -15.73
N GLN A 7 4.90 10.19 -15.53
CA GLN A 7 4.20 10.26 -14.25
C GLN A 7 3.37 8.99 -13.99
N ILE A 8 2.74 8.44 -15.02
CA ILE A 8 1.99 7.18 -14.94
C ILE A 8 2.94 6.01 -14.66
N GLU A 9 4.09 5.96 -15.34
CA GLU A 9 5.13 4.96 -15.10
C GLU A 9 5.59 4.98 -13.64
N ALA A 10 5.87 6.16 -13.09
CA ALA A 10 6.22 6.30 -11.67
C ALA A 10 5.12 5.76 -10.74
N CYS A 11 3.84 6.02 -11.05
CA CYS A 11 2.70 5.45 -10.32
C CYS A 11 2.72 3.91 -10.33
N LEU A 12 2.93 3.31 -11.51
CA LEU A 12 2.98 1.84 -11.66
C LEU A 12 4.17 1.22 -10.93
N ASN A 13 5.34 1.87 -10.99
CA ASN A 13 6.59 1.37 -10.43
C ASN A 13 6.75 1.65 -8.94
N SER A 14 5.89 2.50 -8.36
CA SER A 14 5.82 2.72 -6.91
C SER A 14 5.11 1.60 -6.14
N ARG A 15 4.45 0.65 -6.82
CA ARG A 15 3.59 -0.36 -6.16
C ARG A 15 4.39 -1.25 -5.19
N PRO A 16 3.93 -1.47 -3.96
CA PRO A 16 4.57 -2.37 -3.00
C PRO A 16 4.40 -3.83 -3.41
N LEU A 17 5.49 -4.56 -3.55
CA LEU A 17 5.53 -5.99 -3.88
C LEU A 17 5.78 -6.85 -2.64
N TYR A 18 6.72 -6.46 -1.79
CA TYR A 18 7.21 -7.27 -0.68
C TYR A 18 7.73 -6.39 0.46
N ALA A 19 7.76 -6.90 1.69
CA ALA A 19 8.36 -6.17 2.82
C ALA A 19 9.89 -6.29 2.78
N LEU A 20 10.63 -5.17 2.69
CA LEU A 20 12.10 -5.22 2.59
C LEU A 20 12.80 -5.59 3.90
N SER A 21 12.13 -5.36 5.02
CA SER A 21 12.71 -5.49 6.35
C SER A 21 11.70 -6.12 7.30
N SER A 22 12.18 -6.95 8.22
CA SER A 22 11.39 -7.48 9.36
C SER A 22 11.30 -6.50 10.53
N ASN A 23 12.05 -5.39 10.50
CA ASN A 23 12.12 -4.45 11.61
C ASN A 23 10.76 -3.73 11.82
N PRO A 24 10.17 -3.76 13.04
CA PRO A 24 8.90 -3.12 13.34
C PRO A 24 8.83 -1.61 13.11
N THR A 25 9.96 -0.90 13.08
CA THR A 25 10.02 0.53 12.79
C THR A 25 10.13 0.84 11.30
N ASP A 26 10.60 -0.13 10.51
CA ASP A 26 10.78 0.03 9.07
C ASP A 26 9.50 -0.37 8.34
N LEU A 27 8.97 0.57 7.56
CA LEU A 27 7.76 0.40 6.74
C LEU A 27 8.09 0.40 5.25
N THR A 28 9.35 0.18 4.88
CA THR A 28 9.76 0.10 3.47
C THR A 28 9.30 -1.19 2.83
N ALA A 29 8.82 -1.06 1.59
CA ALA A 29 8.43 -2.18 0.76
C ALA A 29 9.26 -2.16 -0.52
N LEU A 30 9.63 -3.34 -0.99
CA LEU A 30 10.22 -3.55 -2.30
C LEU A 30 9.19 -3.13 -3.34
N THR A 31 9.64 -2.40 -4.34
CA THR A 31 8.79 -1.92 -5.44
C THR A 31 9.49 -2.23 -6.75
N PRO A 32 8.78 -2.30 -7.88
CA PRO A 32 9.41 -2.45 -9.19
C PRO A 32 10.43 -1.36 -9.47
N GLY A 33 10.22 -0.14 -8.98
CA GLY A 33 11.19 0.95 -9.12
C GLY A 33 12.55 0.61 -8.50
N HIS A 34 12.58 -0.05 -7.34
CA HIS A 34 13.85 -0.53 -6.76
C HIS A 34 14.59 -1.49 -7.70
N LEU A 35 13.87 -2.32 -8.46
CA LEU A 35 14.49 -3.28 -9.39
C LEU A 35 14.90 -2.63 -10.71
N LEU A 36 14.11 -1.70 -11.22
CA LEU A 36 14.31 -1.07 -12.53
C LEU A 36 15.30 0.09 -12.49
N ILE A 37 15.32 0.85 -11.38
CA ILE A 37 16.04 2.13 -11.25
C ILE A 37 17.06 2.07 -10.11
N GLY A 38 16.91 1.13 -9.17
CA GLY A 38 17.76 1.00 -7.98
C GLY A 38 17.21 1.71 -6.73
N GLU A 39 16.15 2.51 -6.87
CA GLU A 39 15.54 3.28 -5.79
C GLU A 39 14.02 3.42 -5.96
N PRO A 40 13.25 3.72 -4.90
CA PRO A 40 11.82 3.93 -5.04
C PRO A 40 11.57 5.25 -5.79
N PRO A 41 10.63 5.29 -6.75
CA PRO A 41 10.41 6.48 -7.55
C PRO A 41 9.97 7.64 -6.66
N MET A 42 10.80 8.68 -6.59
CA MET A 42 10.55 9.83 -5.75
C MET A 42 9.45 10.70 -6.36
N ASN A 43 8.32 10.83 -5.67
CA ASN A 43 7.29 11.78 -6.05
C ASN A 43 7.14 12.80 -4.93
N ILE A 44 7.54 14.03 -5.22
CA ILE A 44 7.28 15.17 -4.34
C ILE A 44 5.76 15.26 -4.18
N PRO A 45 5.20 15.09 -2.97
CA PRO A 45 3.76 15.14 -2.78
C PRO A 45 3.25 16.50 -3.21
N LYS A 46 2.57 16.55 -4.36
CA LYS A 46 1.88 17.77 -4.82
C LYS A 46 0.47 17.72 -4.24
N PRO A 47 0.01 18.80 -3.59
CA PRO A 47 -1.34 18.85 -3.06
C PRO A 47 -2.35 18.59 -4.18
N PHE A 48 -3.38 17.79 -3.88
CA PHE A 48 -4.51 17.59 -4.78
C PHE A 48 -5.14 18.95 -5.08
N LEU A 49 -5.10 19.38 -6.33
CA LEU A 49 -5.83 20.57 -6.78
C LEU A 49 -7.31 20.21 -6.81
N LYS A 50 -8.06 20.63 -5.80
CA LYS A 50 -9.50 20.35 -5.69
C LYS A 50 -10.37 21.33 -6.46
N ASP A 51 -9.84 22.50 -6.81
CA ASP A 51 -10.57 23.51 -7.57
C ASP A 51 -9.81 23.86 -8.84
N HIS A 52 -10.39 23.46 -9.97
CA HIS A 52 -10.22 24.22 -11.18
C HIS A 52 -11.39 25.20 -11.23
N ASP A 53 -11.14 26.46 -10.93
CA ASP A 53 -12.06 27.53 -11.32
C ASP A 53 -12.40 27.34 -12.80
N ALA A 54 -13.65 27.03 -13.12
CA ALA A 54 -14.11 26.75 -14.48
C ALA A 54 -13.90 27.94 -15.45
N ASN A 55 -13.54 29.12 -14.92
CA ASN A 55 -13.25 30.35 -15.66
C ASN A 55 -11.76 30.56 -16.03
N ARG A 56 -10.84 29.67 -15.66
CA ARG A 56 -9.41 29.78 -16.05
C ARG A 56 -9.03 28.66 -17.02
N LEU A 57 -8.45 29.04 -18.16
CA LEU A 57 -7.82 28.08 -19.08
C LEU A 57 -6.83 27.21 -18.28
N PRO A 58 -7.04 25.88 -18.19
CA PRO A 58 -6.17 25.03 -17.40
C PRO A 58 -4.77 25.08 -18.00
N THR A 59 -3.78 25.54 -17.22
CA THR A 59 -2.38 25.42 -17.62
C THR A 59 -2.10 23.94 -17.96
N ARG A 60 -1.32 23.66 -19.00
CA ARG A 60 -0.96 22.28 -19.42
C ARG A 60 -0.57 21.39 -18.24
N TRP A 61 0.15 21.95 -17.27
CA TRP A 61 0.52 21.29 -16.01
C TRP A 61 -0.69 20.79 -15.21
N ALA A 62 -1.72 21.62 -15.05
CA ALA A 62 -2.90 21.33 -14.24
C ALA A 62 -3.72 20.20 -14.89
N LEU A 63 -3.84 20.23 -16.23
CA LEU A 63 -4.45 19.13 -17.00
C LEU A 63 -3.69 17.81 -16.81
N THR A 64 -2.36 17.81 -16.99
CA THR A 64 -1.56 16.59 -16.81
C THR A 64 -1.60 16.06 -15.38
N SER A 65 -1.67 16.94 -14.38
CA SER A 65 -1.77 16.55 -12.97
C SER A 65 -3.13 15.92 -12.66
N ALA A 66 -4.23 16.49 -13.18
CA ALA A 66 -5.57 15.94 -13.03
C ALA A 66 -5.68 14.55 -13.68
N MET A 67 -5.11 14.37 -14.88
CA MET A 67 -5.07 13.06 -15.56
C MET A 67 -4.30 12.01 -14.74
N ARG A 68 -3.14 12.39 -14.19
CA ARG A 68 -2.34 11.51 -13.30
C ARG A 68 -3.12 11.15 -12.04
N ASP A 69 -3.77 12.11 -11.39
CA ASP A 69 -4.50 11.88 -10.15
C ASP A 69 -5.72 10.97 -10.38
N HIS A 70 -6.41 11.16 -11.51
CA HIS A 70 -7.48 10.28 -11.96
C HIS A 70 -6.97 8.85 -12.20
N PHE A 71 -5.87 8.71 -12.95
CA PHE A 71 -5.23 7.41 -13.18
C PHE A 71 -4.86 6.73 -11.86
N TRP A 72 -4.18 7.45 -10.97
CA TRP A 72 -3.74 6.92 -9.68
C TRP A 72 -4.91 6.38 -8.86
N ARG A 73 -5.99 7.16 -8.72
CA ARG A 73 -7.16 6.77 -7.93
C ARG A 73 -7.75 5.43 -8.41
N ARG A 74 -7.82 5.25 -9.73
CA ARG A 74 -8.32 4.03 -10.35
C ARG A 74 -7.33 2.88 -10.17
N TRP A 75 -6.09 3.07 -10.60
CA TRP A 75 -5.02 2.08 -10.56
C TRP A 75 -4.76 1.55 -9.15
N SER A 76 -4.58 2.44 -8.16
CA SER A 76 -4.30 2.03 -6.78
C SER A 76 -5.44 1.20 -6.19
N THR A 77 -6.68 1.54 -6.56
CA THR A 77 -7.87 0.81 -6.12
C THR A 77 -7.92 -0.58 -6.75
N GLU A 78 -7.76 -0.67 -8.08
CA GLU A 78 -7.74 -1.93 -8.82
C GLU A 78 -6.61 -2.86 -8.33
N TYR A 79 -5.41 -2.32 -8.12
CA TYR A 79 -4.28 -3.07 -7.58
C TYR A 79 -4.55 -3.66 -6.19
N ILE A 80 -5.07 -2.86 -5.27
CA ILE A 80 -5.47 -3.32 -3.92
C ILE A 80 -6.52 -4.43 -4.02
N HIS A 81 -7.49 -4.27 -4.92
CA HIS A 81 -8.52 -5.29 -5.14
C HIS A 81 -7.92 -6.59 -5.71
N HIS A 82 -6.96 -6.51 -6.62
CA HIS A 82 -6.26 -7.67 -7.17
C HIS A 82 -5.49 -8.45 -6.08
N LEU A 83 -4.74 -7.74 -5.23
CA LEU A 83 -4.04 -8.36 -4.08
C LEU A 83 -5.01 -9.07 -3.12
N GLN A 84 -6.21 -8.52 -2.91
CA GLN A 84 -7.24 -9.19 -2.11
C GLN A 84 -7.79 -10.45 -2.78
N GLN A 85 -7.95 -10.44 -4.12
CA GLN A 85 -8.47 -11.57 -4.89
C GLN A 85 -7.50 -12.76 -4.97
N LEU A 86 -6.18 -12.52 -4.97
CA LEU A 86 -5.19 -13.61 -4.94
C LEU A 86 -5.35 -14.52 -3.70
N ARG A 87 -5.92 -14.02 -2.61
CA ARG A 87 -6.21 -14.79 -1.38
C ARG A 87 -7.60 -15.45 -1.41
N LYS A 88 -8.04 -16.00 -2.55
CA LYS A 88 -9.34 -16.68 -2.64
C LYS A 88 -9.47 -17.79 -1.59
N TRP A 89 -10.64 -17.77 -0.97
CA TRP A 89 -11.22 -18.50 0.16
C TRP A 89 -11.12 -20.04 0.16
N THR A 90 -10.35 -20.62 -0.76
CA THR A 90 -10.28 -22.07 -0.99
C THR A 90 -9.46 -22.78 0.08
N LYS A 91 -8.61 -22.07 0.84
CA LYS A 91 -7.88 -22.59 2.00
C LYS A 91 -8.04 -21.63 3.18
N ARG A 92 -8.05 -22.18 4.40
CA ARG A 92 -7.97 -21.40 5.65
C ARG A 92 -6.71 -20.54 5.56
N SER A 93 -6.86 -19.26 5.24
CA SER A 93 -5.74 -18.33 5.17
C SER A 93 -5.06 -18.30 6.53
N THR A 94 -3.73 -18.40 6.56
CA THR A 94 -2.95 -18.01 7.73
C THR A 94 -3.43 -16.63 8.19
N ASN A 95 -3.70 -16.52 9.49
CA ASN A 95 -4.04 -15.24 10.11
C ASN A 95 -2.86 -14.28 9.95
N LEU A 96 -3.14 -12.97 9.93
CA LEU A 96 -2.08 -11.96 10.04
C LEU A 96 -1.25 -12.26 11.30
N ALA A 97 0.07 -12.23 11.17
CA ALA A 97 0.99 -12.34 12.28
C ALA A 97 1.43 -10.95 12.77
N VAL A 98 1.88 -10.89 14.02
CA VAL A 98 2.59 -9.71 14.51
C VAL A 98 3.89 -9.58 13.71
N GLY A 99 4.17 -8.38 13.20
CA GLY A 99 5.31 -8.12 12.31
C GLY A 99 4.97 -8.10 10.81
N ASP A 100 3.78 -8.51 10.40
CA ASP A 100 3.40 -8.45 8.98
C ASP A 100 3.27 -7.00 8.49
N LEU A 101 3.86 -6.71 7.33
CA LEU A 101 3.67 -5.43 6.64
C LEU A 101 2.39 -5.51 5.79
N VAL A 102 1.48 -4.58 6.05
CA VAL A 102 0.15 -4.53 5.43
C VAL A 102 -0.09 -3.17 4.77
N LEU A 103 -0.79 -3.20 3.65
CA LEU A 103 -1.38 -2.04 3.00
C LEU A 103 -2.70 -1.67 3.67
N LEU A 104 -2.84 -0.40 4.03
CA LEU A 104 -4.09 0.19 4.49
C LEU A 104 -4.93 0.60 3.28
N LYS A 105 -6.18 0.13 3.23
CA LYS A 105 -7.17 0.61 2.26
C LYS A 105 -7.61 2.04 2.62
N ASN A 106 -6.79 3.02 2.28
CA ASN A 106 -7.08 4.45 2.42
C ASN A 106 -7.33 5.07 1.03
N LYS A 107 -8.49 5.71 0.84
CA LYS A 107 -8.92 6.26 -0.45
C LYS A 107 -8.22 7.56 -0.85
N LEU A 108 -7.46 8.20 0.05
CA LEU A 108 -6.99 9.59 -0.13
C LEU A 108 -5.46 9.76 -0.13
N GLN A 109 -4.71 8.74 -0.51
CA GLN A 109 -3.25 8.91 -0.62
C GLN A 109 -2.87 9.64 -1.91
N PRO A 110 -1.88 10.55 -1.86
CA PRO A 110 -1.36 11.18 -3.07
C PRO A 110 -0.74 10.13 -4.00
N PRO A 111 -0.63 10.43 -5.30
CA PRO A 111 -0.02 9.53 -6.26
C PRO A 111 1.33 9.00 -5.78
N THR A 112 1.62 7.72 -6.07
CA THR A 112 2.80 6.94 -5.66
C THR A 112 2.95 6.68 -4.16
N LYS A 113 2.12 7.26 -3.30
CA LYS A 113 2.20 7.06 -1.85
C LYS A 113 1.27 5.95 -1.41
N TRP A 114 1.85 4.90 -0.85
CA TRP A 114 1.11 3.77 -0.33
C TRP A 114 1.05 3.85 1.19
N ALA A 115 -0.15 3.71 1.75
CA ALA A 115 -0.33 3.71 3.19
C ALA A 115 0.09 2.34 3.75
N LEU A 116 1.35 2.22 4.14
CA LEU A 116 1.91 1.01 4.75
C LEU A 116 1.81 1.07 6.27
N ALA A 117 1.59 -0.09 6.88
CA ALA A 117 1.54 -0.24 8.32
C ALA A 117 2.02 -1.63 8.72
N ARG A 118 2.56 -1.76 9.92
CA ARG A 118 3.00 -3.05 10.46
C ARG A 118 2.08 -3.52 11.57
N VAL A 119 1.70 -4.80 11.56
CA VAL A 119 0.86 -5.39 12.60
C VAL A 119 1.65 -5.46 13.91
N THR A 120 1.09 -4.89 14.97
CA THR A 120 1.71 -4.82 16.31
C THR A 120 1.01 -5.71 17.33
N ALA A 121 -0.30 -5.89 17.20
CA ALA A 121 -1.07 -6.77 18.08
C ALA A 121 -2.28 -7.35 17.36
N LEU A 122 -2.61 -8.59 17.70
CA LEU A 122 -3.80 -9.30 17.23
C LEU A 122 -4.87 -9.25 18.33
N HIS A 123 -6.13 -9.00 17.94
CA HIS A 123 -7.27 -9.01 18.87
C HIS A 123 -8.22 -10.16 18.48
N PRO A 124 -7.99 -11.39 19.01
CA PRO A 124 -8.87 -12.52 18.77
C PRO A 124 -10.21 -12.33 19.49
N GLY A 125 -11.30 -12.80 18.86
CA GLY A 125 -12.61 -12.90 19.50
C GLY A 125 -12.69 -14.09 20.46
N SER A 126 -13.85 -14.26 21.10
CA SER A 126 -14.15 -15.44 21.94
C SER A 126 -14.08 -16.77 21.19
N ASP A 127 -14.20 -16.74 19.86
CA ASP A 127 -14.07 -17.88 18.95
C ASP A 127 -12.61 -18.13 18.49
N GLY A 128 -11.64 -17.37 19.00
CA GLY A 128 -10.22 -17.47 18.62
C GLY A 128 -9.88 -16.87 17.25
N LEU A 129 -10.85 -16.27 16.54
CA LEU A 129 -10.61 -15.67 15.23
C LEU A 129 -10.22 -14.19 15.33
N VAL A 130 -9.13 -13.82 14.66
CA VAL A 130 -8.62 -12.44 14.63
C VAL A 130 -9.35 -11.64 13.56
N ARG A 131 -10.27 -10.76 13.98
CA ARG A 131 -11.01 -9.85 13.07
C ARG A 131 -10.47 -8.43 13.10
N VAL A 132 -9.79 -8.06 14.18
CA VAL A 132 -9.25 -6.72 14.41
C VAL A 132 -7.79 -6.84 14.79
N VAL A 133 -6.97 -5.93 14.26
CA VAL A 133 -5.55 -5.85 14.58
C VAL A 133 -5.17 -4.40 14.89
N SER A 134 -4.17 -4.22 15.73
CA SER A 134 -3.49 -2.94 15.91
C SER A 134 -2.32 -2.85 14.96
N VAL A 135 -2.27 -1.79 14.17
CA VAL A 135 -1.21 -1.54 13.19
C VAL A 135 -0.50 -0.23 13.51
N LYS A 136 0.81 -0.19 13.30
CA LYS A 136 1.63 1.01 13.44
C LYS A 136 1.95 1.55 12.05
N THR A 137 1.54 2.79 11.80
CA THR A 137 1.96 3.57 10.63
C THR A 137 3.17 4.44 11.01
N ALA A 138 3.78 5.12 10.03
CA ALA A 138 4.88 6.04 10.29
C ALA A 138 4.50 7.17 11.26
N ALA A 139 3.23 7.55 11.32
CA ALA A 139 2.75 8.66 12.15
C ALA A 139 2.04 8.19 13.43
N THR A 140 1.19 7.17 13.35
CA THR A 140 0.28 6.80 14.45
C THR A 140 0.01 5.30 14.51
N MET A 141 -0.42 4.84 15.69
CA MET A 141 -1.01 3.51 15.88
C MET A 141 -2.52 3.56 15.63
N LEU A 142 -3.03 2.59 14.90
CA LEU A 142 -4.43 2.51 14.50
C LEU A 142 -4.98 1.10 14.77
N LYS A 143 -6.20 1.02 15.30
CA LYS A 143 -6.98 -0.24 15.32
C LYS A 143 -7.79 -0.32 14.03
N ARG A 144 -7.64 -1.43 13.29
CA ARG A 144 -8.33 -1.64 12.01
C ARG A 144 -8.81 -3.08 11.86
N PRO A 145 -10.00 -3.29 11.27
CA PRO A 145 -10.45 -4.63 10.92
C PRO A 145 -9.62 -5.17 9.75
N ILE A 146 -9.42 -6.49 9.73
CA ILE A 146 -8.63 -7.18 8.69
C ILE A 146 -9.15 -6.93 7.27
N SER A 147 -10.44 -6.64 7.10
CA SER A 147 -11.07 -6.33 5.81
C SER A 147 -10.59 -5.01 5.19
N LYS A 148 -10.02 -4.11 6.01
CA LYS A 148 -9.42 -2.84 5.55
C LYS A 148 -7.91 -2.94 5.36
N LEU A 149 -7.34 -4.12 5.56
CA LEU A 149 -5.93 -4.42 5.43
C LEU A 149 -5.71 -5.38 4.28
N VAL A 150 -4.62 -5.17 3.57
CA VAL A 150 -4.16 -6.07 2.51
C VAL A 150 -2.73 -6.46 2.85
N PRO A 151 -2.47 -7.69 3.30
CA PRO A 151 -1.10 -8.11 3.52
C PRO A 151 -0.37 -8.16 2.19
N LEU A 152 0.89 -7.75 2.24
CA LEU A 152 1.81 -8.05 1.16
C LEU A 152 2.11 -9.55 1.17
N PRO A 153 2.44 -10.15 0.02
CA PRO A 153 3.02 -11.49 -0.01
C PRO A 153 4.21 -11.51 0.96
N VAL A 154 4.19 -12.42 1.92
CA VAL A 154 5.33 -12.71 2.81
C VAL A 154 5.66 -14.17 2.57
N GLU A 155 6.95 -14.51 2.53
CA GLU A 155 7.36 -15.90 2.69
C GLU A 155 6.73 -16.41 4.00
N PRO A 156 6.01 -17.54 4.00
CA PRO A 156 5.61 -18.15 5.25
C PRO A 156 6.91 -18.49 5.98
N SER A 157 7.19 -17.81 7.10
CA SER A 157 8.29 -18.19 7.97
C SER A 157 8.11 -19.68 8.25
N SER A 158 9.01 -20.51 7.72
CA SER A 158 9.11 -21.91 8.09
C SER A 158 9.21 -21.92 9.60
N SER A 159 8.16 -22.42 10.26
CA SER A 159 8.26 -22.79 11.66
C SER A 159 9.37 -23.83 11.72
N HIS A 160 10.58 -23.40 12.07
CA HIS A 160 11.62 -24.29 12.57
C HIS A 160 11.02 -24.95 13.81
N LYS A 161 10.40 -26.11 13.58
CA LYS A 161 10.21 -27.10 14.62
C LYS A 161 11.61 -27.65 14.87
N ASP A 162 12.36 -26.97 15.73
CA ASP A 162 13.52 -27.59 16.34
C ASP A 162 12.97 -28.64 17.30
N ASN A 163 12.90 -29.87 16.79
CA ASN A 163 12.93 -31.08 17.58
C ASN A 163 14.40 -31.29 17.97
N ASP A 164 14.71 -31.08 19.24
CA ASP A 164 15.39 -32.05 20.11
C ASP A 164 15.41 -31.55 21.57
#